data_AF-A0A968U717-F1
#
_entry.id   AF-A0A968U717-F1
#
_cell.length_a   1.000
_cell.length_b   1.000
_cell.length_c   1.000
_cell.angle_alpha   90.00
_cell.angle_beta   90.00
_cell.angle_gamma   90.00
#
_symmetry.space_group_name_H-M   'P 1'
#
loop_
_entity.id
_entity.type
_entity.pdbx_description
1 polymer ?
#
loop_
_entity_poly.entity_id
_entity_poly.type
_entity_poly.pdbx_seq_one_letter_code
_entity_poly.pdbx_strand_id
1 'polypeptide(L)'
;MSILIHSVVGWLKIPSFQECDFHQGRWSGSISLHLKQPLPKGFLWNYIDRMGWAQVAITQAFYMPNLVSIDIANGKLIVMLAQVPLDNCITVTKMIQFRSFLAQPLFDGIFHNQNLQINQEDRRIVEAQQPEVVPSDLISELHMHSDVLSIA
;
A
#
# COMPACT_ATOMS: atom_id res chain seq x y z
N MET A 1 8.20 12.78 8.04
CA MET A 1 8.39 12.68 6.58
C MET A 1 7.66 11.43 6.07
N SER A 2 6.34 11.54 5.84
CA SER A 2 5.45 10.40 5.50
C SER A 2 5.76 9.92 4.08
N ILE A 3 6.22 8.69 3.94
CA ILE A 3 6.58 8.11 2.64
C ILE A 3 5.37 7.37 2.08
N LEU A 4 4.51 8.10 1.36
CA LEU A 4 3.58 7.54 0.37
C LEU A 4 4.15 7.90 -1.01
N ILE A 5 4.98 7.03 -1.59
CA ILE A 5 5.65 7.29 -2.88
C ILE A 5 4.84 6.70 -4.02
N HIS A 6 3.60 7.14 -4.19
CA HIS A 6 2.85 6.83 -5.39
C HIS A 6 2.29 8.13 -5.97
N SER A 7 2.92 8.63 -7.03
CA SER A 7 2.44 9.82 -7.77
C SER A 7 1.14 9.55 -8.54
N VAL A 8 0.74 8.28 -8.65
CA VAL A 8 -0.51 7.85 -9.32
C VAL A 8 -1.73 8.13 -8.46
N VAL A 9 -1.57 8.23 -7.13
CA VAL A 9 -2.67 8.57 -6.22
C VAL A 9 -2.59 10.08 -5.95
N GLY A 10 -3.22 10.87 -6.82
CA GLY A 10 -3.27 12.32 -6.73
C GLY A 10 -4.03 12.80 -5.48
N TRP A 11 -3.34 12.90 -4.35
CA TRP A 11 -3.91 13.44 -3.12
C TRP A 11 -3.80 14.97 -3.09
N LEU A 12 -4.93 15.65 -3.29
CA LEU A 12 -5.03 17.12 -3.16
C LEU A 12 -4.89 17.64 -1.72
N LYS A 13 -5.02 16.75 -0.72
CA LYS A 13 -4.77 17.00 0.72
C LYS A 13 -4.29 15.70 1.35
N ILE A 14 -3.20 15.75 2.11
CA ILE A 14 -2.75 14.63 2.96
C ILE A 14 -3.85 14.41 4.01
N PRO A 15 -4.56 13.28 4.01
CA PRO A 15 -5.60 13.04 5.01
C PRO A 15 -4.96 13.07 6.41
N SER A 16 -5.58 13.78 7.34
CA SER A 16 -5.21 13.66 8.76
C SER A 16 -5.34 12.19 9.16
N PHE A 17 -4.27 11.57 9.66
CA PHE A 17 -4.30 10.19 10.15
C PHE A 17 -5.45 10.05 11.16
N GLN A 18 -6.54 9.42 10.73
CA GLN A 18 -7.62 9.02 11.63
C GLN A 18 -7.18 7.80 12.44
N GLU A 19 -7.90 7.52 13.52
CA GLU A 19 -7.78 6.32 14.35
C GLU A 19 -7.44 5.08 13.52
N CYS A 20 -6.44 4.37 14.01
CA CYS A 20 -5.78 3.28 13.33
C CYS A 20 -5.89 2.05 14.22
N ASP A 21 -6.53 1.00 13.71
CA ASP A 21 -6.69 -0.25 14.45
C ASP A 21 -5.50 -1.16 14.14
N PHE A 22 -4.67 -1.39 15.16
CA PHE A 22 -3.52 -2.28 15.08
C PHE A 22 -3.83 -3.63 15.73
N HIS A 23 -3.55 -4.71 15.01
CA HIS A 23 -3.67 -6.08 15.51
C HIS A 23 -2.38 -6.85 15.26
N GLN A 24 -1.82 -7.44 16.32
CA GLN A 24 -0.65 -8.31 16.23
C GLN A 24 -1.03 -9.74 16.58
N GLY A 25 -0.70 -10.65 15.70
CA GLY A 25 -0.74 -12.09 15.91
C GLY A 25 0.67 -12.63 16.15
N ARG A 26 0.78 -13.94 16.41
CA ARG A 26 2.07 -14.59 16.66
C ARG A 26 3.04 -14.52 15.47
N TRP A 27 2.50 -14.51 14.25
CA TRP A 27 3.27 -14.59 12.99
C TRP A 27 2.73 -13.62 11.95
N SER A 28 2.06 -12.55 12.41
CA SER A 28 1.38 -11.59 11.55
C SER A 28 1.14 -10.28 12.29
N GLY A 29 1.03 -9.19 11.56
CA GLY A 29 0.52 -7.92 12.07
C GLY A 29 -0.34 -7.24 11.02
N SER A 30 -1.30 -6.44 11.44
CA SER A 30 -2.16 -5.70 10.53
C SER A 30 -2.55 -4.34 11.09
N ILE A 31 -2.71 -3.40 10.18
CA ILE A 31 -3.08 -2.02 10.45
C ILE A 31 -4.25 -1.64 9.53
N SER A 32 -5.32 -1.10 10.11
CA SER A 32 -6.49 -0.63 9.35
C SER A 32 -6.61 0.87 9.42
N LEU A 33 -6.69 1.51 8.26
CA LEU A 33 -6.80 2.95 8.07
C LEU A 33 -8.15 3.26 7.42
N HIS A 34 -8.94 4.11 8.07
CA HIS A 34 -10.18 4.62 7.50
C HIS A 34 -9.94 6.01 6.90
N LEU A 35 -9.80 6.08 5.57
CA LEU A 35 -9.57 7.33 4.86
C LEU A 35 -10.88 7.92 4.38
N LYS A 36 -11.14 9.19 4.72
CA LYS A 36 -12.19 9.98 4.07
C LYS A 36 -11.63 10.58 2.78
N GLN A 37 -11.97 10.01 1.64
CA GLN A 37 -11.55 10.50 0.34
C GLN A 37 -12.63 11.40 -0.28
N PRO A 38 -12.27 12.57 -0.84
CA PRO A 38 -13.18 13.30 -1.71
C PRO A 38 -13.40 12.50 -2.99
N LEU A 39 -14.65 12.37 -3.45
CA LEU A 39 -14.93 11.69 -4.72
C LEU A 39 -14.23 12.43 -5.89
N PRO A 40 -13.70 11.70 -6.89
CA PRO A 40 -12.95 12.30 -7.99
C PRO A 40 -13.84 13.27 -8.78
N LYS A 41 -13.35 14.51 -8.98
CA LYS A 41 -14.03 15.55 -9.75
C LYS A 41 -13.97 15.20 -11.24
N GLY A 42 -15.08 14.74 -11.82
CA GLY A 42 -15.22 14.52 -13.26
C GLY A 42 -15.77 15.76 -14.00
N PHE A 43 -15.52 15.85 -15.31
CA PHE A 43 -15.97 16.94 -16.20
C PHE A 43 -17.52 17.12 -16.27
N LEU A 44 -18.29 16.14 -15.78
CA LEU A 44 -19.75 16.14 -15.75
C LEU A 44 -20.36 16.48 -14.36
N TRP A 45 -19.54 16.92 -13.39
CA TRP A 45 -19.94 17.00 -11.97
C TRP A 45 -20.45 18.37 -11.48
N ASN A 46 -20.50 19.42 -12.31
CA ASN A 46 -20.99 20.74 -11.89
C ASN A 46 -22.48 20.75 -11.46
N TYR A 47 -23.22 19.66 -11.69
CA TYR A 47 -24.60 19.48 -11.21
C TYR A 47 -24.73 18.54 -10.00
N ILE A 48 -23.64 17.91 -9.56
CA ILE A 48 -23.63 16.95 -8.43
C ILE A 48 -22.66 17.45 -7.36
N ASP A 49 -22.78 18.72 -7.00
CA ASP A 49 -22.01 19.38 -5.92
C ASP A 49 -22.41 18.89 -4.50
N ARG A 50 -23.03 17.71 -4.41
CA ARG A 50 -23.51 17.05 -3.19
C ARG A 50 -22.96 15.64 -2.99
N MET A 51 -22.08 15.15 -3.88
CA MET A 51 -21.50 13.82 -3.72
C MET A 51 -20.40 13.88 -2.64
N GLY A 52 -20.74 13.34 -1.46
CA GLY A 52 -19.99 13.46 -0.21
C GLY A 52 -18.65 12.72 -0.16
N TRP A 53 -18.16 12.50 1.05
CA TRP A 53 -16.90 11.83 1.32
C TRP A 53 -17.11 10.31 1.27
N ALA A 54 -16.30 9.60 0.49
CA ALA A 54 -16.27 8.14 0.56
C ALA A 54 -15.30 7.73 1.67
N GLN A 55 -15.78 6.94 2.63
CA GLN A 55 -14.91 6.30 3.60
C GLN A 55 -14.33 5.04 2.95
N VAL A 56 -13.04 5.07 2.65
CA VAL A 56 -12.30 3.94 2.10
C VAL A 56 -11.48 3.34 3.24
N ALA A 57 -11.82 2.11 3.62
CA ALA A 57 -10.99 1.32 4.51
C ALA A 57 -9.82 0.74 3.71
N ILE A 58 -8.60 0.89 4.23
CA ILE A 58 -7.40 0.24 3.73
C ILE A 58 -6.82 -0.56 4.89
N THR A 59 -6.71 -1.86 4.72
CA THR A 59 -6.06 -2.74 5.70
C THR A 59 -4.78 -3.28 5.09
N GLN A 60 -3.65 -2.94 5.69
CA GLN A 60 -2.36 -3.53 5.36
C GLN A 60 -2.00 -4.56 6.41
N ALA A 61 -1.55 -5.73 5.98
CA ALA A 61 -1.13 -6.81 6.86
C ALA A 61 0.18 -7.42 6.37
N PHE A 62 1.00 -7.89 7.31
CA PHE A 62 2.13 -8.77 7.03
C PHE A 62 1.89 -10.13 7.66
N TYR A 63 2.45 -11.17 7.03
CA TYR A 63 2.45 -12.54 7.50
C TYR A 63 3.84 -13.13 7.26
N MET A 64 4.33 -13.89 8.25
CA MET A 64 5.61 -14.58 8.12
C MET A 64 5.52 -15.74 7.09
N PRO A 65 6.59 -16.03 6.33
CA PRO A 65 7.92 -15.42 6.46
C PRO A 65 8.06 -14.03 5.82
N ASN A 66 7.44 -13.76 4.66
CA ASN A 66 7.61 -12.52 3.90
C ASN A 66 6.41 -12.32 2.95
N LEU A 67 5.21 -12.18 3.52
CA LEU A 67 3.99 -11.96 2.76
C LEU A 67 3.32 -10.66 3.24
N VAL A 68 2.99 -9.77 2.30
CA VAL A 68 2.24 -8.54 2.55
C VAL A 68 0.90 -8.64 1.85
N SER A 69 -0.17 -8.26 2.52
CA SER A 69 -1.52 -8.13 1.97
C SER A 69 -2.02 -6.71 2.15
N ILE A 70 -2.61 -6.15 1.10
CA ILE A 70 -3.28 -4.86 1.13
C ILE A 70 -4.72 -5.09 0.67
N ASP A 71 -5.66 -4.94 1.58
CA ASP A 71 -7.09 -4.95 1.32
C ASP A 71 -7.57 -3.49 1.19
N ILE A 72 -8.20 -3.18 0.07
CA ILE A 72 -8.81 -1.89 -0.20
C ILE A 72 -10.32 -2.06 -0.34
N ALA A 73 -11.04 -1.24 0.42
CA ALA A 73 -12.49 -1.14 0.42
C ALA A 73 -13.20 -2.48 0.73
N ASN A 74 -12.68 -3.20 1.73
CA ASN A 74 -13.25 -4.43 2.29
C ASN A 74 -13.42 -5.55 1.24
N GLY A 75 -12.32 -5.95 0.63
CA GLY A 75 -12.24 -7.07 -0.32
C GLY A 75 -12.56 -6.70 -1.76
N LYS A 76 -12.76 -5.41 -2.08
CA LYS A 76 -12.99 -4.99 -3.48
C LYS A 76 -11.72 -5.09 -4.32
N LEU A 77 -10.59 -4.80 -3.72
CA LEU A 77 -9.26 -4.94 -4.30
C LEU A 77 -8.34 -5.50 -3.22
N ILE A 78 -7.74 -6.64 -3.48
CA ILE A 78 -6.76 -7.26 -2.59
C ILE A 78 -5.47 -7.43 -3.39
N VAL A 79 -4.37 -6.89 -2.89
CA VAL A 79 -3.04 -7.10 -3.45
C VAL A 79 -2.23 -7.92 -2.45
N MET A 80 -1.69 -9.04 -2.89
CA MET A 80 -0.78 -9.87 -2.10
C MET A 80 0.59 -9.86 -2.75
N LEU A 81 1.62 -9.61 -1.96
CA LEU A 81 3.02 -9.63 -2.37
C LEU A 81 3.78 -10.64 -1.51
N ALA A 82 4.52 -11.53 -2.14
CA ALA A 82 5.46 -12.42 -1.48
C ALA A 82 6.89 -12.04 -1.89
N GLN A 83 7.74 -11.75 -0.91
CA GLN A 83 9.15 -11.47 -1.13
C GLN A 83 9.98 -12.74 -0.89
N VAL A 84 10.43 -13.38 -1.97
CA VAL A 84 11.21 -14.62 -1.90
C VAL A 84 12.70 -14.27 -2.02
N PRO A 85 13.51 -14.47 -0.97
CA PRO A 85 14.94 -14.20 -1.05
C PRO A 85 15.60 -15.23 -1.98
N LEU A 86 16.45 -14.74 -2.89
CA LEU A 86 17.32 -15.59 -3.70
C LEU A 86 18.71 -15.69 -3.08
N ASP A 87 19.20 -14.58 -2.53
CA ASP A 87 20.42 -14.49 -1.73
C ASP A 87 20.29 -13.35 -0.70
N ASN A 88 21.41 -12.91 -0.12
CA ASN A 88 21.43 -11.88 0.92
C ASN A 88 21.08 -10.47 0.44
N CYS A 89 21.19 -10.20 -0.87
CA CYS A 89 20.98 -8.87 -1.47
C CYS A 89 19.91 -8.89 -2.58
N ILE A 90 19.46 -10.06 -3.02
CA ILE A 90 18.56 -10.24 -4.15
C ILE A 90 17.28 -10.93 -3.69
N THR A 91 16.15 -10.30 -4.01
CA THR A 91 14.81 -10.81 -3.72
C THR A 91 13.95 -10.80 -4.98
N VAL A 92 13.07 -11.80 -5.11
CA VAL A 92 12.01 -11.82 -6.13
C VAL A 92 10.68 -11.50 -5.48
N THR A 93 10.08 -10.39 -5.91
CA THR A 93 8.71 -10.03 -5.53
C THR A 93 7.71 -10.73 -6.45
N LYS A 94 6.83 -11.54 -5.87
CA LYS A 94 5.69 -12.15 -6.57
C LYS A 94 4.43 -11.46 -6.11
N MET A 95 3.70 -10.85 -7.04
CA MET A 95 2.48 -10.11 -6.73
C MET A 95 1.27 -10.73 -7.42
N ILE A 96 0.16 -10.81 -6.68
CA ILE A 96 -1.15 -11.21 -7.18
C ILE A 96 -2.15 -10.14 -6.76
N GLN A 97 -3.00 -9.73 -7.70
CA GLN A 97 -4.09 -8.79 -7.45
C GLN A 97 -5.43 -9.48 -7.72
N PHE A 98 -6.33 -9.43 -6.72
CA PHE A 98 -7.73 -9.83 -6.84
C PHE A 98 -8.61 -8.58 -6.87
N ARG A 99 -9.61 -8.56 -7.74
CA ARG A 99 -10.51 -7.40 -7.91
C ARG A 99 -11.93 -7.86 -8.21
N SER A 100 -12.92 -7.23 -7.58
CA SER A 100 -14.34 -7.49 -7.83
C SER A 100 -14.99 -6.50 -8.81
N PHE A 101 -14.26 -5.46 -9.22
CA PHE A 101 -14.70 -4.45 -10.19
C PHE A 101 -13.87 -4.49 -11.47
N LEU A 102 -14.47 -4.01 -12.55
CA LEU A 102 -13.89 -4.00 -13.90
C LEU A 102 -13.38 -5.39 -14.34
N ALA A 103 -13.95 -6.47 -13.84
CA ALA A 103 -13.43 -7.84 -13.94
C ALA A 103 -13.38 -8.42 -15.38
N GLN A 104 -13.75 -7.64 -16.38
CA GLN A 104 -13.64 -8.04 -17.78
C GLN A 104 -12.14 -8.13 -18.19
N PRO A 105 -11.76 -9.14 -19.03
CA PRO A 105 -10.38 -9.36 -19.43
C PRO A 105 -9.70 -8.16 -20.12
N LEU A 106 -10.47 -7.28 -20.77
CA LEU A 106 -9.93 -6.09 -21.42
C LEU A 106 -9.21 -5.16 -20.42
N PHE A 107 -9.67 -5.12 -19.17
CA PHE A 107 -9.09 -4.26 -18.14
C PHE A 107 -7.87 -4.90 -17.47
N ASP A 108 -7.62 -6.20 -17.66
CA ASP A 108 -6.49 -6.89 -17.02
C ASP A 108 -5.15 -6.28 -17.41
N GLY A 109 -4.99 -5.90 -18.70
CA GLY A 109 -3.76 -5.25 -19.17
C GLY A 109 -3.48 -3.91 -18.51
N ILE A 110 -4.52 -3.13 -18.20
CA ILE A 110 -4.39 -1.83 -17.52
C ILE A 110 -3.87 -2.03 -16.10
N PHE A 111 -4.51 -2.92 -15.33
CA PHE A 111 -4.09 -3.21 -13.96
C PHE A 111 -2.71 -3.87 -13.92
N HIS A 112 -2.39 -4.75 -14.87
CA HIS A 112 -1.06 -5.33 -14.99
C HIS A 112 0.02 -4.26 -15.20
N ASN A 113 -0.21 -3.31 -16.11
CA ASN A 113 0.76 -2.25 -16.38
C ASN A 113 0.91 -1.29 -15.18
N GLN A 114 -0.19 -0.93 -14.51
CA GLN A 114 -0.13 -0.11 -13.29
C GLN A 114 0.67 -0.81 -12.19
N ASN A 115 0.41 -2.09 -12.00
CA ASN A 115 1.15 -2.93 -11.05
C ASN A 115 2.64 -3.00 -11.36
N LEU A 116 3.00 -3.17 -12.64
CA LEU A 116 4.41 -3.16 -13.05
C LEU A 116 5.06 -1.81 -12.78
N GLN A 117 4.36 -0.70 -13.05
CA GLN A 117 4.87 0.64 -12.80
C GLN A 117 5.12 0.87 -11.30
N ILE A 118 4.15 0.52 -10.46
CA ILE A 118 4.26 0.62 -8.99
C ILE A 118 5.47 -0.18 -8.49
N ASN A 119 5.61 -1.44 -8.91
CA ASN A 119 6.75 -2.25 -8.51
C ASN A 119 8.09 -1.69 -8.99
N GLN A 120 8.13 -1.03 -10.14
CA GLN A 120 9.34 -0.36 -10.64
C GLN A 120 9.70 0.89 -9.84
N GLU A 121 8.69 1.65 -9.41
CA GLU A 121 8.88 2.80 -8.51
C GLU A 121 9.44 2.33 -7.16
N ASP A 122 8.79 1.34 -6.54
CA ASP A 122 9.21 0.75 -5.27
C ASP A 122 10.63 0.14 -5.36
N ARG A 123 10.92 -0.59 -6.44
CA ARG A 123 12.25 -1.15 -6.70
C ARG A 123 13.34 -0.08 -6.66
N ARG A 124 13.13 1.05 -7.35
CA ARG A 124 14.12 2.14 -7.40
C ARG A 124 14.38 2.74 -6.02
N ILE A 125 13.35 2.79 -5.17
CA ILE A 125 13.48 3.34 -3.82
C ILE A 125 14.27 2.38 -2.95
N VAL A 126 13.90 1.10 -2.95
CA VAL A 126 14.60 0.06 -2.17
C VAL A 126 16.05 -0.06 -2.59
N GLU A 127 16.35 -0.11 -3.89
CA GLU A 127 17.73 -0.21 -4.41
C GLU A 127 18.57 1.05 -4.15
N ALA A 128 17.95 2.19 -3.82
CA ALA A 128 18.63 3.44 -3.52
C ALA A 128 18.86 3.66 -2.01
N GLN A 129 18.31 2.81 -1.13
CA GLN A 129 18.49 2.94 0.32
C GLN A 129 19.96 2.75 0.73
N GLN A 130 20.39 3.53 1.73
CA GLN A 130 21.72 3.46 2.31
C GLN A 130 21.62 3.56 3.84
N PRO A 131 22.27 2.64 4.60
CA PRO A 131 23.02 1.48 4.12
C PRO A 131 22.12 0.45 3.41
N GLU A 132 22.69 -0.34 2.50
CA GLU A 132 21.95 -1.36 1.71
C GLU A 132 21.33 -2.45 2.60
N VAL A 133 21.96 -2.73 3.73
CA VAL A 133 21.47 -3.69 4.72
C VAL A 133 20.93 -2.92 5.93
N VAL A 134 19.69 -3.22 6.30
CA VAL A 134 19.08 -2.68 7.53
C VAL A 134 19.98 -3.04 8.71
N PRO A 135 20.43 -2.06 9.51
CA PRO A 135 21.28 -2.34 10.65
C PRO A 135 20.62 -3.33 11.62
N SER A 136 21.40 -4.22 12.21
CA SER A 136 20.89 -5.18 13.20
C SER A 136 20.35 -4.50 14.46
N ASP A 137 20.77 -3.26 14.73
CA ASP A 137 20.26 -2.44 15.82
C ASP A 137 19.21 -1.46 15.31
N LEU A 138 17.94 -1.73 15.62
CA LEU A 138 16.80 -0.88 15.24
C LEU A 138 16.89 0.54 15.82
N ILE A 139 17.68 0.78 16.88
CA ILE A 139 17.86 2.13 17.45
C ILE A 139 18.66 3.03 16.50
N SER A 140 19.41 2.44 15.56
CA SER A 140 20.22 3.21 14.61
C SER A 140 19.41 3.89 13.51
N GLU A 141 18.12 3.55 13.36
CA GLU A 141 17.19 4.20 12.44
C GLU A 141 16.23 5.15 13.17
N LEU A 142 15.95 6.31 12.54
CA LEU A 142 14.98 7.27 13.06
C LEU A 142 13.57 6.85 12.65
N HIS A 143 12.84 6.22 13.58
CA HIS A 143 11.47 5.78 13.35
C HIS A 143 10.45 6.91 13.42
N MET A 144 9.42 6.76 12.61
CA MET A 144 8.23 7.60 12.64
C MET A 144 6.99 6.82 13.01
N HIS A 145 5.90 7.54 13.32
CA HIS A 145 4.61 6.93 13.63
C HIS A 145 4.05 6.04 12.50
N SER A 146 4.46 6.27 11.24
CA SER A 146 4.08 5.39 10.11
C SER A 146 4.70 3.99 10.19
N ASP A 147 5.79 3.84 10.94
CA ASP A 147 6.65 2.65 10.88
C ASP A 147 6.24 1.61 11.92
N VAL A 148 5.18 1.89 12.67
CA VAL A 148 4.64 1.01 13.73
C VAL A 148 4.39 -0.41 13.23
N LEU A 149 3.86 -0.58 12.02
CA LEU A 149 3.65 -1.92 11.44
C LEU A 149 4.96 -2.61 11.05
N SER A 150 5.95 -1.85 10.56
CA SER A 150 7.24 -2.39 10.12
C SER A 150 8.13 -2.84 11.28
N ILE A 151 7.91 -2.27 12.48
CA ILE A 151 8.69 -2.56 13.70
C ILE A 151 8.06 -3.69 14.53
N ALA A 152 6.74 -3.88 14.43
CA ALA A 152 6.00 -4.83 15.24
C ALA A 152 6.21 -6.29 14.85
#